data_AF-A0A170V1U6-F1
#
_entry.id   AF-A0A170V1U6-F1
#
_cell.length_a   1.000
_cell.length_b   1.000
_cell.length_c   1.000
_cell.angle_alpha   90.00
_cell.angle_beta   90.00
_cell.angle_gamma   90.00
#
_symmetry.space_group_name_H-M   'P 1'
#
loop_
_entity.id
_entity.type
_entity.pdbx_description
1 polymer ?
#
loop_
_entity_poly.entity_id
_entity_poly.type
_entity_poly.pdbx_seq_one_letter_code
_entity_poly.pdbx_strand_id
1 'polypeptide(L)'
;EFFYDYYELKKIKPRLSRIRHLLNERQYKGSELEEQDQSDGYYSIDDLIERIQASEEEIKQGLSDIDAVSIKGKWRLLEDQYHFRALSFMLNLLDENSWKVNEIPLGETLEILNELLPKEI
;
A
#
# COMPACT_ATOMS: atom_id res chain seq x y z
N GLU A 1 9.74 10.21 -52.81
CA GLU A 1 9.97 8.91 -52.13
C GLU A 1 8.82 8.59 -51.17
N PHE A 2 8.46 7.31 -50.99
CA PHE A 2 7.49 6.88 -49.98
C PHE A 2 8.25 6.52 -48.70
N PHE A 3 8.01 7.26 -47.62
CA PHE A 3 8.51 6.92 -46.29
C PHE A 3 7.59 5.85 -45.69
N TYR A 4 8.13 4.66 -45.44
CA TYR A 4 7.46 3.64 -44.65
C TYR A 4 7.94 3.76 -43.21
N ASP A 5 7.15 4.44 -42.38
CA ASP A 5 7.29 4.38 -40.93
C ASP A 5 6.68 3.07 -40.43
N TYR A 6 7.52 2.21 -39.84
CA TYR A 6 7.08 0.99 -39.20
C TYR A 6 7.22 1.11 -37.68
N TYR A 7 6.13 0.84 -36.98
CA TYR A 7 6.09 0.78 -35.52
C TYR A 7 6.58 -0.59 -35.05
N GLU A 8 7.69 -0.61 -34.32
CA GLU A 8 8.23 -1.82 -33.68
C GLU A 8 7.88 -1.84 -32.19
N LEU A 9 7.35 -2.97 -31.71
CA LEU A 9 7.09 -3.19 -30.29
C LEU A 9 8.39 -3.58 -29.58
N LYS A 10 8.87 -2.72 -28.68
CA LYS A 10 10.02 -3.02 -27.82
C LYS A 10 9.55 -3.38 -26.42
N LYS A 11 10.14 -4.44 -25.85
CA LYS A 11 9.99 -4.78 -24.43
C LYS A 11 10.62 -3.67 -23.60
N ILE A 12 9.80 -2.89 -22.90
CA ILE A 12 10.25 -1.89 -21.94
C ILE A 12 10.37 -2.53 -20.55
N LYS A 13 11.42 -2.19 -19.80
CA LYS A 13 11.47 -2.54 -18.39
C LYS A 13 10.43 -1.68 -17.66
N PRO A 14 9.51 -2.29 -16.89
CA PRO A 14 8.54 -1.52 -16.13
C PRO A 14 9.30 -0.63 -15.14
N ARG A 15 8.95 0.65 -15.10
CA ARG A 15 9.58 1.59 -14.17
C ARG A 15 8.91 1.48 -12.81
N LEU A 16 9.13 0.36 -12.12
CA LEU A 16 8.56 0.10 -10.79
C LEU A 16 8.93 1.20 -9.77
N SER A 17 10.06 1.89 -9.97
CA SER A 17 10.43 3.08 -9.19
C SER A 17 9.39 4.23 -9.26
N ARG A 18 8.58 4.30 -10.32
CA ARG A 18 7.44 5.23 -10.40
C ARG A 18 6.32 4.85 -9.45
N ILE A 19 6.05 3.56 -9.21
CA ILE A 19 5.04 3.11 -8.24
C ILE A 19 5.36 3.72 -6.88
N ARG A 20 6.61 3.54 -6.45
CA ARG A 20 7.10 4.10 -5.19
C ARG A 20 6.99 5.63 -5.16
N HIS A 21 7.36 6.33 -6.22
CA HIS A 21 7.24 7.78 -6.27
C HIS A 21 5.78 8.24 -6.13
N LEU A 22 4.87 7.66 -6.92
CA LEU A 22 3.44 8.00 -6.90
C LEU A 22 2.81 7.73 -5.53
N LEU A 23 3.11 6.59 -4.92
CA LEU A 23 2.57 6.24 -3.61
C LEU A 23 3.22 7.02 -2.45
N ASN A 24 4.44 7.52 -2.64
CA ASN A 24 5.11 8.35 -1.64
C ASN A 24 4.49 9.75 -1.56
N GLU A 25 3.85 10.25 -2.63
CA GLU A 25 3.15 11.54 -2.63
C GLU A 25 2.01 11.58 -1.59
N ARG A 26 1.35 10.45 -1.34
CA ARG A 26 0.36 10.29 -0.27
C ARG A 26 0.55 9.00 0.51
N GLN A 27 1.49 9.04 1.44
CA GLN A 27 1.66 7.99 2.44
C GLN A 27 0.50 7.96 3.44
N TYR A 28 0.18 6.77 3.92
CA TYR A 28 -0.79 6.51 4.96
C TYR A 28 -0.24 6.85 6.33
N LYS A 29 -0.87 7.82 7.01
CA LYS A 29 -0.46 8.31 8.34
C LYS A 29 -1.38 7.86 9.47
N GLY A 30 -2.42 7.08 9.15
CA GLY A 30 -3.46 6.64 10.07
C GLY A 30 -4.84 7.17 9.67
N SER A 31 -5.88 6.39 9.95
CA SER A 31 -7.28 6.69 9.61
C SER A 31 -7.79 8.00 10.19
N GLU A 32 -7.29 8.41 11.35
CA GLU A 32 -7.61 9.70 12.00
C GLU A 32 -7.10 10.92 11.22
N LEU A 33 -6.03 10.73 10.43
CA LEU A 33 -5.37 11.76 9.64
C LEU A 33 -5.70 11.64 8.15
N GLU A 34 -6.57 10.69 7.78
CA GLU A 34 -7.04 10.57 6.41
C GLU A 34 -8.06 11.67 6.11
N GLU A 35 -7.87 12.32 4.96
CA GLU A 35 -8.87 13.25 4.43
C GLU A 35 -10.09 12.44 3.94
N GLN A 36 -11.30 12.93 4.25
CA GLN A 36 -12.54 12.32 3.77
C GLN A 36 -12.63 12.26 2.24
N ASP A 37 -11.92 13.16 1.55
CA ASP A 37 -11.80 13.15 0.10
C ASP A 37 -10.61 12.29 -0.35
N GLN A 38 -10.88 11.03 -0.66
CA GLN A 38 -9.91 10.10 -1.24
C GLN A 38 -9.76 10.25 -2.76
N SER A 39 -10.00 11.45 -3.31
CA SER A 39 -10.10 11.65 -4.75
C SER A 39 -8.74 11.93 -5.40
N ASP A 40 -7.84 12.67 -4.72
CA ASP A 40 -6.54 13.07 -5.27
C ASP A 40 -5.37 12.27 -4.66
N GLY A 41 -4.55 11.67 -5.53
CA GLY A 41 -3.37 10.87 -5.14
C GLY A 41 -3.67 9.42 -4.71
N TYR A 42 -4.91 8.92 -4.87
CA TYR A 42 -5.32 7.53 -4.55
C TYR A 42 -5.36 6.65 -5.80
N TYR A 43 -4.38 5.75 -5.91
CA TYR A 43 -4.21 4.92 -7.09
C TYR A 43 -4.82 3.53 -6.91
N SER A 44 -5.73 3.16 -7.82
CA SER A 44 -6.19 1.77 -7.96
C SER A 44 -5.19 0.97 -8.81
N ILE A 45 -5.31 -0.35 -8.80
CA ILE A 45 -4.42 -1.20 -9.60
C ILE A 45 -4.50 -0.86 -11.10
N ASP A 46 -5.71 -0.54 -11.57
CA ASP A 46 -5.97 -0.12 -12.95
C ASP A 46 -5.27 1.20 -13.30
N ASP A 47 -5.35 2.20 -12.40
CA ASP A 47 -4.65 3.49 -12.60
C ASP A 47 -3.12 3.31 -12.64
N LEU A 48 -2.58 2.44 -11.77
CA LEU A 48 -1.16 2.11 -11.80
C LEU A 48 -0.76 1.42 -13.11
N ILE A 49 -1.59 0.51 -13.63
CA ILE A 49 -1.37 -0.14 -14.93
C ILE A 49 -1.35 0.90 -16.06
N GLU A 50 -2.31 1.83 -16.08
CA GLU A 50 -2.38 2.90 -17.10
C GLU A 50 -1.19 3.87 -17.03
N ARG A 51 -0.79 4.28 -15.81
CA ARG A 51 0.30 5.25 -15.58
C ARG A 51 1.71 4.69 -15.81
N ILE A 52 1.94 3.44 -15.40
CA ILE A 52 3.26 2.80 -15.45
C ILE A 52 3.43 1.93 -16.69
N GLN A 53 2.32 1.60 -17.37
CA GLN A 53 2.27 0.77 -18.58
C GLN A 53 2.96 -0.58 -18.36
N ALA A 54 2.58 -1.25 -17.28
CA ALA A 54 3.08 -2.56 -16.90
C ALA A 54 1.93 -3.55 -16.71
N SER A 55 2.22 -4.84 -16.81
CA SER A 55 1.23 -5.88 -16.52
C SER A 55 0.80 -5.83 -15.05
N GLU A 56 -0.42 -6.28 -14.77
CA GLU A 56 -0.95 -6.37 -13.40
C GLU A 56 0.00 -7.12 -12.45
N GLU A 57 0.59 -8.22 -12.92
CA GLU A 57 1.56 -9.02 -12.15
C GLU A 57 2.81 -8.21 -11.77
N GLU A 58 3.37 -7.43 -12.71
CA GLU A 58 4.53 -6.58 -12.45
C GLU A 58 4.19 -5.45 -11.47
N ILE A 59 2.98 -4.89 -11.57
CA ILE A 59 2.49 -3.89 -10.61
C ILE A 59 2.33 -4.51 -9.22
N LYS A 60 1.68 -5.67 -9.11
CA LYS A 60 1.53 -6.41 -7.83
C LYS A 60 2.87 -6.73 -7.22
N GLN A 61 3.82 -7.21 -8.01
CA GLN A 61 5.16 -7.53 -7.54
C GLN A 61 5.92 -6.27 -7.10
N GLY A 62 5.79 -5.16 -7.83
CA GLY A 62 6.36 -3.87 -7.43
C GLY A 62 5.72 -3.28 -6.18
N LEU A 63 4.42 -3.50 -5.95
CA LEU A 63 3.70 -3.12 -4.74
C LEU A 63 4.15 -3.96 -3.54
N SER A 64 4.34 -5.27 -3.72
CA SER A 64 4.87 -6.15 -2.68
C SER A 64 6.33 -5.83 -2.33
N ASP A 65 7.17 -5.45 -3.29
CA ASP A 65 8.58 -5.08 -3.07
C ASP A 65 8.73 -3.82 -2.18
N ILE A 66 7.71 -2.96 -2.17
CA ILE A 66 7.70 -1.72 -1.39
C ILE A 66 6.76 -1.79 -0.17
N ASP A 67 6.25 -2.97 0.18
CA ASP A 67 5.29 -3.18 1.27
C ASP A 67 4.06 -2.25 1.18
N ALA A 68 3.59 -1.98 -0.04
CA ALA A 68 2.37 -1.22 -0.25
C ALA A 68 1.14 -2.03 0.18
N VAL A 69 0.17 -1.34 0.79
CA VAL A 69 -1.07 -1.92 1.30
C VAL A 69 -2.28 -1.40 0.55
N SER A 70 -3.29 -2.26 0.41
CA SER A 70 -4.58 -1.92 -0.18
C SER A 70 -5.54 -1.48 0.92
N ILE A 71 -5.92 -0.21 0.91
CA ILE A 71 -6.89 0.38 1.85
C ILE A 71 -8.06 0.90 1.02
N LYS A 72 -9.28 0.41 1.28
CA LYS A 72 -10.49 0.78 0.51
C LYS A 72 -10.36 0.63 -1.01
N GLY A 73 -9.61 -0.38 -1.48
CA GLY A 73 -9.38 -0.61 -2.92
C GLY A 73 -8.40 0.38 -3.58
N LYS A 74 -7.66 1.14 -2.78
CA LYS A 74 -6.60 2.07 -3.18
C LYS A 74 -5.27 1.62 -2.58
N TRP A 75 -4.19 1.71 -3.36
CA TRP A 75 -2.85 1.34 -2.91
C TRP A 75 -2.18 2.51 -2.19
N ARG A 76 -1.49 2.20 -1.09
CA ARG A 76 -0.87 3.16 -0.18
C ARG A 76 0.45 2.62 0.36
N LEU A 77 1.41 3.52 0.56
CA LEU A 77 2.59 3.25 1.36
C LEU A 77 2.38 3.73 2.79
N LEU A 78 2.74 2.93 3.76
CA LEU A 78 2.70 3.31 5.17
C LEU A 78 3.82 4.32 5.46
N GLU A 79 3.54 5.33 6.30
CA GLU A 79 4.57 6.25 6.79
C GLU A 79 5.37 5.59 7.92
N ASP A 80 6.67 5.87 8.03
CA ASP A 80 7.55 5.35 9.08
C ASP A 80 7.02 5.62 10.51
N GLN A 81 6.45 6.80 10.73
CA GLN A 81 5.86 7.17 12.02
C GLN A 81 4.63 6.31 12.35
N TYR A 82 3.84 5.97 11.32
CA TYR A 82 2.70 5.06 11.49
C TYR A 82 3.17 3.63 11.76
N HIS A 83 4.22 3.16 11.07
CA HIS A 83 4.85 1.88 11.39
C HIS A 83 5.29 1.80 12.85
N PHE A 84 5.93 2.86 13.37
CA PHE A 84 6.39 2.89 14.75
C PHE A 84 5.23 2.90 15.76
N ARG A 85 4.15 3.62 15.46
CA ARG A 85 2.92 3.62 16.25
C ARG A 85 2.25 2.25 16.25
N ALA A 86 2.07 1.65 15.08
CA ALA A 86 1.46 0.32 14.93
C ALA A 86 2.28 -0.76 15.65
N LEU A 87 3.61 -0.71 15.53
CA LEU A 87 4.51 -1.61 16.26
C LEU A 87 4.40 -1.40 17.77
N SER A 88 4.46 -0.14 18.24
CA SER A 88 4.31 0.16 19.66
C SER A 88 2.96 -0.35 20.18
N PHE A 89 1.91 -0.18 19.40
CA PHE A 89 0.58 -0.68 19.76
C PHE A 89 0.54 -2.20 19.87
N MET A 90 1.11 -2.92 18.89
CA MET A 90 1.26 -4.38 18.96
C MET A 90 2.07 -4.82 20.20
N LEU A 91 3.16 -4.12 20.52
CA LEU A 91 3.98 -4.40 21.70
C LEU A 91 3.23 -4.17 23.02
N ASN A 92 2.41 -3.12 23.11
CA ASN A 92 1.54 -2.89 24.27
C ASN A 92 0.49 -4.00 24.38
N LEU A 93 -0.15 -4.40 23.29
CA LEU A 93 -1.12 -5.51 23.30
C LEU A 93 -0.50 -6.84 23.75
N LEU A 94 0.73 -7.13 23.30
CA LEU A 94 1.51 -8.29 23.74
C LEU A 94 1.75 -8.26 25.25
N ASP A 95 2.12 -7.11 25.80
CA ASP A 95 2.36 -6.91 27.24
C ASP A 95 1.05 -7.07 28.04
N GLU A 96 -0.02 -6.40 27.63
CA GLU A 96 -1.34 -6.46 28.27
C GLU A 96 -1.92 -7.87 28.30
N ASN A 97 -1.76 -8.62 27.21
CA ASN A 97 -2.26 -9.99 27.10
C ASN A 97 -1.24 -11.06 27.55
N SER A 98 -0.04 -10.63 28.01
CA SER A 98 1.07 -11.53 28.38
C SER A 98 1.40 -12.57 27.31
N TRP A 99 1.24 -12.20 26.04
CA TRP A 99 1.50 -13.08 24.90
C TRP A 99 3.00 -13.19 24.64
N LYS A 100 3.46 -14.38 24.29
CA LYS A 100 4.83 -14.54 23.79
C LYS A 100 4.91 -14.00 22.37
N VAL A 101 5.95 -13.24 22.08
CA VAL A 101 6.24 -12.69 20.74
C VAL A 101 6.23 -13.76 19.63
N ASN A 102 6.48 -15.02 20.00
CA ASN A 102 6.52 -16.16 19.07
C ASN A 102 5.18 -16.90 18.91
N GLU A 103 4.14 -16.51 19.65
CA GLU A 103 2.82 -17.14 19.67
C GLU A 103 1.73 -16.05 19.71
N ILE A 104 1.70 -15.21 18.68
CA ILE A 104 0.71 -14.15 18.55
C ILE A 104 -0.52 -14.70 17.80
N PRO A 105 -1.67 -14.88 18.47
CA PRO A 105 -2.89 -15.33 17.80
C PRO A 105 -3.43 -14.22 16.89
N LEU A 106 -3.14 -14.29 15.59
CA LEU A 106 -3.57 -13.31 14.59
C LEU A 106 -5.07 -12.97 14.69
N GLY A 107 -5.93 -13.96 14.96
CA GLY A 107 -7.38 -13.76 15.13
C GLY A 107 -7.70 -12.81 16.29
N GLU A 108 -7.26 -13.15 17.51
CA GLU A 108 -7.50 -12.33 18.71
C GLU A 108 -6.83 -10.96 18.59
N THR A 109 -5.63 -10.90 18.00
CA THR A 109 -4.93 -9.62 17.77
C THR A 109 -5.73 -8.71 16.84
N LEU A 110 -6.32 -9.26 15.79
CA LEU A 110 -7.17 -8.52 14.85
C LEU A 110 -8.49 -8.11 15.48
N GLU A 111 -9.10 -8.94 16.33
CA GLU A 111 -10.33 -8.59 17.05
C GLU A 111 -10.11 -7.41 18.00
N ILE A 112 -9.06 -7.47 18.83
CA ILE A 112 -8.71 -6.38 19.75
C ILE A 112 -8.35 -5.12 18.96
N LEU A 113 -7.59 -5.25 17.87
CA LEU A 113 -7.25 -4.13 17.00
C LEU A 113 -8.49 -3.54 16.31
N ASN A 114 -9.49 -4.35 15.96
CA ASN A 114 -10.75 -3.88 15.36
C ASN A 114 -11.63 -3.13 16.38
N GLU A 115 -11.57 -3.48 17.66
CA GLU A 115 -12.27 -2.74 18.73
C GLU A 115 -11.60 -1.40 19.04
N LEU A 116 -10.27 -1.33 18.95
CA LEU A 116 -9.49 -0.13 19.25
C LEU A 116 -9.36 0.85 18.08
N LEU A 117 -9.45 0.38 16.83
CA LEU A 117 -9.47 1.25 15.66
C LEU A 117 -10.89 1.75 15.38
N PRO A 118 -11.08 3.04 15.05
CA PRO A 118 -12.39 3.52 14.63
C PRO A 118 -12.84 2.73 13.40
N LYS A 119 -13.96 2.01 13.52
CA LYS A 119 -14.61 1.36 12.39
C LYS A 119 -14.87 2.41 11.32
N GLU A 120 -14.29 2.21 10.14
CA GLU A 120 -14.59 3.01 8.97
C GLU A 120 -16.10 2.92 8.73
N ILE A 121 -16.80 4.06 8.88
CA ILE A 121 -18.24 4.21 8.64
C ILE A 121 -18.49 4.26 7.14
#